data_AF-A0A447KVN4-F1
#
_entry.id   AF-A0A447KVN4-F1
#
_cell.length_a   1.000
_cell.length_b   1.000
_cell.length_c   1.000
_cell.angle_alpha   90.00
_cell.angle_beta   90.00
_cell.angle_gamma   90.00
#
_symmetry.space_group_name_H-M   'P 1'
#
loop_
_entity.id
_entity.type
_entity.pdbx_description
1 polymer ?
#
loop_
_entity_poly.entity_id
_entity_poly.type
_entity_poly.pdbx_seq_one_letter_code
_entity_poly.pdbx_strand_id
1 'polypeptide(L)'
;MDNAILMYTSKGDYAIIKVNNTYVINVLFPNFYPNSHFDVSKSFLLDISRLVENKEFTKTKELAESIRKDYEKYKAYEIRPVITTKKT
;
A
#
# COMPACT_ATOMS: atom_id res chain seq x y z
N MET A 1 -0.43 -14.74 15.89
CA MET A 1 -1.28 -13.72 15.26
C MET A 1 -0.38 -12.52 15.05
N ASP A 2 -0.11 -12.15 13.81
CA ASP A 2 0.60 -10.90 13.54
C ASP A 2 -0.32 -9.74 13.93
N ASN A 3 0.17 -8.85 14.79
CA ASN A 3 -0.61 -7.68 15.20
C ASN A 3 -0.49 -6.61 14.11
N ALA A 4 -1.60 -6.35 13.42
CA ALA A 4 -1.73 -5.26 12.46
C ALA A 4 -2.37 -4.05 13.15
N ILE A 5 -1.72 -2.90 13.06
CA ILE A 5 -2.18 -1.64 13.64
C ILE A 5 -2.36 -0.62 12.52
N LEU A 6 -3.56 -0.05 12.38
CA LEU A 6 -3.79 1.07 11.49
C LEU A 6 -3.14 2.32 12.08
N MET A 7 -2.08 2.81 11.43
CA MET A 7 -1.31 3.97 11.90
C MET A 7 -1.91 5.28 11.40
N TYR A 8 -2.38 5.29 10.15
CA TYR A 8 -2.93 6.47 9.49
C TYR A 8 -3.86 6.07 8.36
N THR A 9 -4.88 6.90 8.10
CA THR A 9 -5.77 6.75 6.94
C THR A 9 -6.10 8.12 6.35
N SER A 10 -5.91 8.25 5.04
CA SER A 10 -6.48 9.31 4.20
C SER A 10 -7.70 8.71 3.50
N LYS A 11 -8.90 9.16 3.86
CA LYS A 11 -10.17 8.56 3.38
C LYS A 11 -10.23 8.62 1.85
N GLY A 12 -10.42 7.46 1.22
CA GLY A 12 -10.53 7.33 -0.24
C GLY A 12 -9.21 7.53 -0.99
N ASP A 13 -8.06 7.36 -0.32
CA ASP A 13 -6.76 7.67 -0.91
C ASP A 13 -5.72 6.60 -0.56
N TYR A 14 -5.25 6.57 0.68
CA TYR A 14 -4.30 5.55 1.14
C TYR A 14 -4.37 5.34 2.65
N ALA A 15 -3.87 4.21 3.11
CA ALA A 15 -3.73 3.88 4.53
C ALA A 15 -2.32 3.36 4.82
N ILE A 16 -1.86 3.56 6.05
CA ILE A 16 -0.60 3.04 6.56
C ILE A 16 -0.90 2.07 7.68
N ILE A 17 -0.40 0.85 7.54
CA ILE A 17 -0.61 -0.24 8.49
C ILE A 17 0.76 -0.69 8.98
N LYS A 18 0.93 -0.78 10.29
CA LYS A 18 2.11 -1.41 10.90
C LYS A 18 1.79 -2.89 11.12
N VAL A 19 2.61 -3.77 10.58
CA VAL A 19 2.55 -5.21 10.81
C VAL A 19 3.88 -5.62 11.42
N ASN A 20 3.85 -6.10 12.66
CA ASN A 20 5.07 -6.37 13.44
C ASN A 20 6.00 -5.14 13.46
N ASN A 21 7.20 -5.24 12.86
CA ASN A 21 8.18 -4.16 12.81
C ASN A 21 8.29 -3.51 11.42
N THR A 22 7.31 -3.70 10.55
CA THR A 22 7.32 -3.19 9.18
C THR A 22 6.06 -2.37 8.89
N TYR A 23 6.19 -1.44 7.96
CA TYR A 23 5.10 -0.57 7.53
C TYR A 23 4.64 -0.97 6.12
N VAL A 24 3.33 -1.03 5.95
CA VAL A 24 2.67 -1.30 4.69
C VAL A 24 1.88 -0.04 4.32
N ILE A 25 2.07 0.42 3.08
CA ILE A 25 1.20 1.44 2.50
C ILE A 25 0.18 0.76 1.59
N ASN A 26 -1.10 0.94 1.89
CA ASN A 26 -2.20 0.51 1.04
C ASN A 26 -2.67 1.72 0.24
N VAL A 27 -2.57 1.65 -1.09
CA VAL A 27 -2.89 2.75 -2.01
C VAL A 27 -4.13 2.39 -2.80
N LEU A 28 -5.14 3.26 -2.79
CA LEU A 28 -6.30 3.16 -3.67
C LEU A 28 -5.92 3.64 -5.07
N PHE A 29 -6.18 2.83 -6.07
CA PHE A 29 -6.07 3.19 -7.48
C PHE A 29 -7.48 3.41 -8.04
N PRO A 30 -7.89 4.66 -8.27
CA PRO A 30 -9.20 4.94 -8.83
C PRO A 30 -9.24 4.54 -10.31
N ASN A 31 -10.36 3.97 -10.76
CA ASN A 31 -10.56 3.54 -12.15
C ASN A 31 -9.37 2.72 -12.71
N PHE A 32 -8.87 1.76 -11.91
CA PHE A 32 -7.61 1.06 -12.24
C PHE A 32 -7.68 0.31 -13.58
N TYR A 33 -8.83 -0.27 -13.91
CA TYR A 33 -9.05 -0.87 -15.23
C TYR A 33 -9.61 0.16 -16.21
N PRO A 34 -9.05 0.26 -17.43
CA PRO A 34 -9.59 1.12 -18.47
C PRO A 34 -11.07 0.85 -18.71
N ASN A 35 -11.87 1.91 -18.80
CA ASN A 35 -13.32 1.85 -19.02
C ASN A 35 -14.12 1.12 -17.92
N SER A 36 -13.58 1.05 -16.70
CA SER A 36 -14.30 0.56 -15.54
C SER A 36 -14.40 1.63 -14.46
N HIS A 37 -15.48 1.59 -13.67
CA HIS A 37 -15.63 2.36 -12.43
C HIS A 37 -15.11 1.58 -11.20
N PHE A 38 -14.27 0.56 -11.41
CA PHE A 38 -13.75 -0.24 -10.32
C PHE A 38 -12.45 0.35 -9.79
N ASP A 39 -12.49 0.73 -8.52
CA ASP A 39 -11.32 1.09 -7.76
C ASP A 39 -10.63 -0.17 -7.21
N VAL A 40 -9.30 -0.17 -7.19
CA VAL A 40 -8.50 -1.28 -6.68
C VAL A 40 -7.53 -0.77 -5.63
N SER A 41 -7.55 -1.39 -4.45
CA SER A 41 -6.50 -1.16 -3.45
C SER A 41 -5.36 -2.14 -3.63
N LYS A 42 -4.12 -1.64 -3.59
CA LYS A 42 -2.90 -2.45 -3.61
C LYS A 42 -2.03 -2.11 -2.41
N SER A 43 -1.42 -3.13 -1.81
CA SER A 43 -0.55 -2.98 -0.64
C SER A 43 0.91 -3.11 -1.05
N PHE A 44 1.76 -2.22 -0.52
CA PHE A 44 3.19 -2.20 -0.82
C PHE A 44 4.00 -2.25 0.48
N LEU A 45 5.05 -3.07 0.47
CA LEU A 45 6.02 -3.17 1.56
C LEU A 45 7.22 -2.27 1.24
N LEU A 46 7.24 -1.07 1.82
CA LEU A 46 8.27 -0.06 1.61
C LEU A 46 8.85 0.38 2.95
N ASP A 47 10.14 0.73 2.98
CA ASP A 47 10.72 1.35 4.16
C ASP A 47 10.27 2.81 4.26
N ILE A 48 9.15 3.00 4.97
CA ILE A 48 8.56 4.31 5.27
C ILE A 48 8.57 4.60 6.78
N SER A 49 9.32 3.81 7.56
CA SER A 49 9.39 3.89 9.02
C SER A 49 9.63 5.33 9.50
N ARG A 50 10.68 5.96 8.97
CA ARG A 50 11.06 7.35 9.26
C ARG A 50 9.94 8.35 8.98
N LEU A 51 9.23 8.20 7.84
CA LEU A 51 8.14 9.13 7.49
C LEU A 51 6.97 9.01 8.47
N VAL A 52 6.65 7.78 8.89
CA VAL A 52 5.53 7.51 9.80
C VAL A 52 5.86 7.98 11.22
N GLU A 53 7.05 7.66 11.72
CA GLU A 53 7.49 8.02 13.07
C GLU A 53 7.62 9.54 13.25
N ASN A 54 8.08 10.24 12.20
CA ASN A 54 8.15 11.71 12.18
C ASN A 54 6.81 12.38 11.85
N LYS A 55 5.73 11.61 11.61
CA LYS A 55 4.40 12.11 11.22
C LYS A 55 4.43 12.98 9.95
N GLU A 56 5.30 12.66 8.99
CA GLU A 56 5.48 13.38 7.73
C GLU A 56 4.38 13.00 6.71
N PHE A 57 3.12 13.19 7.07
CA PHE A 57 1.97 12.67 6.29
C PHE A 57 1.83 13.30 4.89
N THR A 58 2.34 14.51 4.69
CA THR A 58 2.44 15.11 3.35
C THR A 58 3.32 14.28 2.43
N LYS A 59 4.48 13.80 2.93
CA LYS A 59 5.39 12.95 2.14
C LYS A 59 4.82 11.57 1.89
N THR A 60 4.04 11.02 2.83
CA THR A 60 3.36 9.73 2.59
C THR A 60 2.24 9.86 1.57
N LYS A 61 1.59 11.03 1.47
CA LYS A 61 0.64 11.33 0.39
C LYS A 61 1.35 11.43 -0.97
N GLU A 62 2.45 12.18 -1.05
CA GLU A 62 3.27 12.26 -2.26
C GLU A 62 3.78 10.88 -2.70
N LEU A 63 4.13 10.01 -1.75
CA LEU A 63 4.49 8.62 -2.04
C LEU A 63 3.32 7.84 -2.65
N ALA A 64 2.11 7.94 -2.09
CA ALA A 64 0.93 7.29 -2.66
C ALA A 64 0.63 7.78 -4.08
N GLU A 65 0.75 9.08 -4.34
CA GLU A 65 0.61 9.68 -5.68
C GLU A 65 1.70 9.17 -6.64
N SER A 66 2.95 9.08 -6.18
CA SER A 66 4.06 8.53 -6.96
C SER A 66 3.83 7.07 -7.33
N ILE A 67 3.32 6.27 -6.39
CA ILE A 67 2.97 4.85 -6.61
C ILE A 67 1.90 4.71 -7.70
N ARG A 68 0.90 5.59 -7.72
CA ARG A 68 -0.12 5.59 -8.79
C ARG A 68 0.46 5.98 -10.13
N LYS A 69 1.27 7.03 -10.16
CA LYS A 69 1.82 7.61 -11.39
C LYS A 69 2.81 6.67 -12.08
N ASP A 70 3.59 5.92 -11.30
CA ASP A 70 4.64 5.04 -11.80
C ASP A 70 4.56 3.67 -11.13
N TYR A 71 3.43 2.98 -11.35
CA TYR A 71 3.16 1.68 -10.73
C TYR A 71 4.27 0.64 -11.01
N GLU A 72 4.79 0.61 -12.24
CA GLU A 72 5.79 -0.38 -12.64
C GLU A 72 7.09 -0.26 -11.82
N LYS A 73 7.49 0.96 -11.42
CA LYS A 73 8.62 1.18 -10.50
C LYS A 73 8.41 0.53 -9.12
N TYR A 74 7.16 0.51 -8.62
CA TYR A 74 6.84 0.01 -7.28
C TYR A 74 6.32 -1.44 -7.25
N LYS A 75 6.04 -2.02 -8.42
CA LYS A 75 5.45 -3.35 -8.58
C LYS A 75 6.22 -4.47 -7.89
N ALA A 76 7.55 -4.34 -7.77
CA ALA A 76 8.40 -5.31 -7.07
C ALA A 76 8.15 -5.34 -5.54
N TYR A 77 7.61 -4.25 -4.98
CA TYR A 77 7.30 -4.11 -3.56
C TYR A 77 5.82 -4.40 -3.24
N GLU A 78 5.00 -4.70 -4.26
CA GLU A 78 3.59 -5.05 -4.09
C GLU A 78 3.47 -6.38 -3.33
N ILE A 79 2.70 -6.39 -2.25
CA ILE A 79 2.35 -7.60 -1.52
C ILE A 79 1.32 -8.37 -2.35
N ARG A 80 1.68 -9.57 -2.80
CA ARG A 80 0.79 -10.45 -3.55
C ARG A 80 0.45 -11.70 -2.76
N PRO A 81 -0.79 -12.20 -2.86
CA PRO A 81 -1.15 -13.49 -2.29
C PRO A 81 -0.34 -14.60 -2.97
N VAL A 82 0.32 -15.44 -2.18
CA VAL A 82 0.97 -16.65 -2.67
C VAL A 82 -0.07 -17.77 -2.69
N ILE A 83 -0.52 -18.16 -3.89
CA ILE A 83 -1.42 -19.30 -4.04
C ILE A 83 -0.55 -20.56 -4.03
N THR A 84 -0.64 -21.34 -2.95
CA THR A 84 -0.01 -22.67 -2.89
C THR A 84 -1.03 -23.71 -3.34
N THR A 85 -0.80 -24.32 -4.50
CA THR A 85 -1.54 -25.53 -4.88
C THR A 85 -0.90 -26.73 -4.19
N LYS A 86 -1.61 -27.34 -3.24
CA LYS A 86 -1.22 -28.67 -2.74
C LYS A 86 -1.29 -29.63 -3.93
N LYS A 87 -0.14 -30.11 -4.40
CA LYS A 87 -0.09 -31.31 -5.25
C LYS A 87 -0.70 -32.44 -4.41
N THR A 88 -1.84 -32.94 -4.86
CA THR A 88 -2.51 -34.13 -4.31
C THR A 88 -1.94 -35.36 -4.99
#